data_AF-A0A849RDC3-F1
#
_entry.id   AF-A0A849RDC3-F1
#
_cell.length_a   1.000
_cell.length_b   1.000
_cell.length_c   1.000
_cell.angle_alpha   90.00
_cell.angle_beta   90.00
_cell.angle_gamma   90.00
#
_symmetry.space_group_name_H-M   'P 1'
#
loop_
_entity.id
_entity.type
_entity.pdbx_description
1 polymer ?
#
loop_
_entity_poly.entity_id
_entity_poly.type
_entity_poly.pdbx_seq_one_letter_code
_entity_poly.pdbx_strand_id
1 'polypeptide(L)'
;MARCTSCSAPLPANTNRCLYCNSRSDVDLHAKHPYRVEKSATHRICPNCDKPLQSIHLKMADALYIERCHTCFGLFFDKGEIETVLQNSVSNVFDINREHIDNINKDRFRKHQKIRYVKCPECRRHMNRVNFGNRSGVVVDQCIVHGIWLDSGELTHLLEWKKAGGQLLHQQHAEELEKRQKQKQNVLPNAKTDYSAKTGGDFGSALDVDIVAAVAGLLDKLF
;
A
#
# COMPACT_ATOMS: atom_id res chain seq x y z
N MET A 1 18.80 -8.51 5.34
CA MET A 1 18.06 -9.77 5.08
C MET A 1 17.59 -10.38 6.40
N ALA A 2 16.32 -10.78 6.48
CA ALA A 2 15.79 -11.47 7.65
C ALA A 2 16.37 -12.88 7.76
N ARG A 3 16.31 -13.48 8.96
CA ARG A 3 16.72 -14.87 9.21
C ARG A 3 15.51 -15.70 9.63
N CYS A 4 15.53 -16.98 9.28
CA CYS A 4 14.50 -17.92 9.69
C CYS A 4 14.52 -18.10 11.21
N THR A 5 13.37 -18.00 11.86
CA THR A 5 13.25 -18.18 13.31
C THR A 5 13.46 -19.61 13.78
N SER A 6 13.36 -20.59 12.87
CA SER A 6 13.52 -22.01 13.18
C SER A 6 14.93 -22.55 12.93
N CYS A 7 15.59 -22.15 11.84
CA CYS A 7 16.91 -22.69 11.46
C CYS A 7 17.99 -21.62 11.23
N SER A 8 17.69 -20.34 11.46
CA SER A 8 18.61 -19.21 11.29
C SER A 8 19.13 -18.95 9.87
N ALA A 9 18.70 -19.75 8.88
CA ALA A 9 19.07 -19.55 7.48
C ALA A 9 18.57 -18.19 6.95
N PRO A 10 19.27 -17.58 5.97
CA PRO A 10 18.83 -16.34 5.36
C PRO A 10 17.48 -16.52 4.66
N LEU A 11 16.57 -15.58 4.88
CA LEU A 11 15.29 -15.52 4.18
C LEU A 11 15.41 -14.59 2.98
N PRO A 12 15.04 -15.06 1.76
CA PRO A 12 14.90 -14.18 0.61
C PRO A 12 13.88 -13.05 0.88
N ALA A 13 13.97 -11.96 0.13
CA ALA A 13 13.02 -10.87 0.26
C ALA A 13 11.59 -11.31 -0.13
N ASN A 14 10.59 -10.73 0.55
CA ASN A 14 9.15 -10.96 0.34
C ASN A 14 8.69 -12.43 0.48
N THR A 15 9.47 -13.30 1.13
CA THR A 15 9.00 -14.63 1.52
C THR A 15 9.04 -14.75 3.02
N ASN A 16 7.96 -15.28 3.58
CA ASN A 16 7.94 -15.74 4.95
C ASN A 16 8.31 -17.22 5.06
N ARG A 17 8.48 -17.94 3.95
CA ARG A 17 8.80 -19.37 3.94
C ARG A 17 10.28 -19.58 3.69
N CYS A 18 10.93 -20.30 4.60
CA CYS A 18 12.35 -20.63 4.49
C CYS A 18 12.58 -21.68 3.39
N LEU A 19 13.54 -21.45 2.50
CA LEU A 19 13.90 -22.42 1.45
C LEU A 19 14.64 -23.66 1.99
N TYR A 20 15.16 -23.59 3.22
CA TYR A 20 15.96 -24.65 3.83
C TYR A 20 15.14 -25.57 4.72
N CYS A 21 14.42 -25.03 5.71
CA CYS A 21 13.62 -25.82 6.65
C CYS A 21 12.11 -25.77 6.37
N ASN A 22 11.68 -25.01 5.35
CA ASN A 22 10.28 -24.86 4.94
C ASN A 22 9.33 -24.24 5.97
N SER A 23 9.84 -23.87 7.15
CA SER A 23 9.07 -23.18 8.19
C SER A 23 8.68 -21.77 7.74
N ARG A 24 7.60 -21.25 8.34
CA ARG A 24 7.21 -19.86 8.17
C ARG A 24 7.81 -19.01 9.27
N SER A 25 8.35 -17.86 8.92
CA SER A 25 8.92 -16.88 9.83
C SER A 25 8.13 -15.59 9.75
N ASP A 26 7.82 -15.01 10.91
CA ASP A 26 7.21 -13.69 11.00
C ASP A 26 8.29 -12.66 10.68
N VAL A 27 8.24 -12.04 9.50
CA VAL A 27 9.28 -11.12 9.02
C VAL A 27 8.97 -9.65 9.28
N ASP A 28 7.71 -9.32 9.57
CA ASP A 28 7.25 -7.94 9.74
C ASP A 28 7.30 -7.49 11.18
N LEU A 29 6.82 -8.33 12.09
CA LEU A 29 6.70 -7.95 13.50
C LEU A 29 7.86 -8.49 14.34
N HIS A 30 8.45 -9.62 13.95
CA HIS A 30 9.52 -10.22 14.74
C HIS A 30 10.74 -9.30 14.82
N ALA A 31 11.10 -8.92 16.06
CA ALA A 31 12.20 -8.03 16.44
C ALA A 31 12.09 -6.55 16.00
N LYS A 32 11.07 -6.17 15.22
CA LYS A 32 10.87 -4.77 14.76
C LYS A 32 9.76 -4.05 15.52
N HIS A 33 8.64 -4.74 15.73
CA HIS A 33 7.47 -4.18 16.40
C HIS A 33 6.97 -5.13 17.48
N PRO A 34 7.25 -4.84 18.76
CA PRO A 34 6.73 -5.67 19.84
C PRO A 34 5.20 -5.58 19.85
N TYR A 35 4.53 -6.73 19.95
CA TYR A 35 3.08 -6.81 19.99
C TYR A 35 2.60 -7.76 21.08
N ARG A 36 1.32 -7.65 21.42
CA ARG A 36 0.61 -8.61 22.27
C ARG A 36 -0.66 -9.05 21.54
N VAL A 37 -1.00 -10.33 21.65
CA VAL A 37 -2.30 -10.82 21.17
C VAL A 37 -3.37 -10.37 22.17
N GLU A 38 -4.34 -9.59 21.69
CA GLU A 38 -5.47 -9.11 22.48
C GLU A 38 -6.66 -10.07 22.34
N LYS A 39 -6.96 -10.49 21.11
CA LYS A 39 -7.99 -11.51 20.82
C LYS A 39 -7.41 -12.60 19.93
N SER A 40 -7.55 -13.84 20.35
CA SER A 40 -7.03 -15.01 19.61
C SER A 40 -7.82 -15.34 18.34
N ALA A 41 -9.07 -14.84 18.23
CA ALA A 41 -9.91 -14.96 17.06
C ALA A 41 -10.88 -13.77 16.96
N THR A 42 -11.10 -13.27 15.75
CA THR A 42 -12.08 -12.21 15.41
C THR A 42 -13.04 -12.69 14.32
N HIS A 43 -14.06 -11.89 14.01
CA HIS A 43 -14.99 -12.20 12.91
C HIS A 43 -14.35 -12.01 11.52
N ARG A 44 -13.22 -11.31 11.44
CA ARG A 44 -12.52 -11.05 10.18
C ARG A 44 -11.79 -12.32 9.71
N ILE A 45 -11.84 -12.59 8.42
CA ILE A 45 -11.31 -13.82 7.83
C ILE A 45 -10.10 -13.52 6.94
N CYS A 46 -8.98 -14.20 7.21
CA CYS A 46 -7.78 -14.13 6.38
C CYS A 46 -8.08 -14.54 4.93
N PRO A 47 -7.80 -13.69 3.92
CA PRO A 47 -8.07 -14.03 2.53
C PRO A 47 -7.14 -15.10 1.94
N ASN A 48 -5.99 -15.32 2.58
CA ASN A 48 -5.01 -16.29 2.12
C ASN A 48 -5.18 -17.68 2.73
N CYS A 49 -5.72 -17.75 3.96
CA CYS A 49 -5.84 -18.98 4.72
C CYS A 49 -7.30 -19.40 4.99
N ASP A 50 -8.26 -18.50 4.77
CA ASP A 50 -9.67 -18.67 5.16
C ASP A 50 -9.85 -19.07 6.63
N LYS A 51 -9.03 -18.49 7.51
CA LYS A 51 -9.09 -18.66 8.97
C LYS A 51 -9.40 -17.33 9.66
N PRO A 52 -10.03 -17.35 10.85
CA PRO A 52 -10.18 -16.16 11.68
C PRO A 52 -8.84 -15.44 11.90
N LEU A 53 -8.87 -14.11 11.84
CA LEU A 53 -7.75 -13.27 12.22
C LEU A 53 -7.67 -13.13 13.74
N GLN A 54 -6.52 -12.69 14.23
CA GLN A 54 -6.29 -12.34 15.62
C GLN A 54 -6.16 -10.83 15.73
N SER A 55 -6.76 -10.24 16.75
CA SER A 55 -6.50 -8.83 17.08
C SER A 55 -5.21 -8.75 17.89
N ILE A 56 -4.27 -7.95 17.42
CA ILE A 56 -2.99 -7.72 18.09
C ILE A 56 -2.85 -6.24 18.42
N HIS A 57 -2.33 -5.97 19.62
CA HIS A 57 -1.94 -4.63 20.04
C HIS A 57 -0.45 -4.43 19.70
N LEU A 58 -0.15 -3.49 18.82
CA LEU A 58 1.22 -3.06 18.55
C LEU A 58 1.66 -2.08 19.63
N LYS A 59 2.77 -2.38 20.31
CA LYS A 59 3.32 -1.51 21.35
C LYS A 59 4.09 -0.36 20.69
N MET A 60 3.40 0.73 20.42
CA MET A 60 3.97 2.01 19.96
C MET A 60 3.50 3.15 20.85
N ALA A 61 3.86 4.40 20.52
CA ALA A 61 3.53 5.57 21.34
C ALA A 61 2.03 5.70 21.59
N ASP A 62 1.22 5.40 20.56
CA ASP A 62 -0.22 5.28 20.64
C ASP A 62 -0.65 3.81 20.67
N ALA A 63 -1.75 3.52 21.37
CA ALA A 63 -2.33 2.18 21.37
C ALA A 63 -2.97 1.89 20.01
N LEU A 64 -2.34 1.02 19.21
CA LEU A 64 -2.84 0.63 17.89
C LEU A 64 -3.16 -0.87 17.85
N TYR A 65 -4.39 -1.18 17.44
CA TYR A 65 -4.88 -2.54 17.33
C TYR A 65 -5.08 -2.89 15.87
N ILE A 66 -4.38 -3.93 15.39
CA ILE A 66 -4.51 -4.40 14.01
C ILE A 66 -4.88 -5.86 14.00
N GLU A 67 -5.28 -6.36 12.84
CA GLU A 67 -5.62 -7.77 12.67
C GLU A 67 -4.49 -8.54 11.99
N ARG A 68 -4.21 -9.75 12.47
CA ARG A 68 -3.09 -10.58 12.02
C ARG A 68 -3.53 -12.02 11.83
N CYS A 69 -3.10 -12.63 10.73
CA CYS A 69 -3.24 -14.07 10.55
C CYS A 69 -2.10 -14.82 11.28
N HIS A 70 -2.44 -15.70 12.22
CA HIS A 70 -1.46 -16.53 12.93
C HIS A 70 -0.77 -17.59 12.05
N THR A 71 -1.30 -17.86 10.84
CA THR A 71 -0.82 -18.92 9.95
C THR A 71 0.07 -18.39 8.82
N CYS A 72 -0.34 -17.33 8.13
CA CYS A 72 0.45 -16.73 7.04
C CYS A 72 1.13 -15.41 7.40
N PHE A 73 0.88 -14.87 8.60
CA PHE A 73 1.42 -13.60 9.07
C PHE A 73 1.02 -12.38 8.22
N GLY A 74 -0.04 -12.50 7.42
CA GLY A 74 -0.66 -11.34 6.77
C GLY A 74 -1.32 -10.42 7.79
N LEU A 75 -1.32 -9.14 7.48
CA LEU A 75 -1.77 -8.07 8.36
C LEU A 75 -2.92 -7.32 7.69
N PHE A 76 -3.92 -6.93 8.48
CA PHE A 76 -4.99 -6.07 8.05
C PHE A 76 -5.03 -4.84 8.94
N PHE A 77 -5.01 -3.68 8.28
CA PHE A 77 -5.04 -2.35 8.87
C PHE A 77 -6.37 -1.72 8.50
N ASP A 78 -7.13 -1.27 9.50
CA ASP A 78 -8.25 -0.39 9.26
C ASP A 78 -7.75 0.96 8.69
N LYS A 79 -8.67 1.76 8.17
CA LYS A 79 -8.35 3.07 7.58
C LYS A 79 -7.52 3.94 8.53
N GLY A 80 -6.42 4.49 8.03
CA GLY A 80 -5.53 5.38 8.79
C GLY A 80 -4.49 4.64 9.63
N GLU A 81 -4.67 3.35 9.92
CA GLU A 81 -3.78 2.64 10.84
C GLU A 81 -2.40 2.40 10.24
N ILE A 82 -2.32 2.08 8.94
CA ILE A 82 -1.02 1.86 8.29
C ILE A 82 -0.22 3.16 8.23
N GLU A 83 -0.87 4.30 7.99
CA GLU A 83 -0.25 5.62 8.02
C GLU A 83 0.31 5.92 9.42
N THR A 84 -0.46 5.62 10.47
CA THR A 84 0.00 5.71 11.87
C THR A 84 1.22 4.83 12.11
N VAL A 85 1.22 3.56 11.67
CA VAL A 85 2.39 2.68 11.80
C VAL A 85 3.60 3.26 11.09
N LEU A 86 3.45 3.68 9.83
CA LEU A 86 4.56 4.22 9.05
C LEU A 86 5.11 5.51 9.66
N GLN A 87 4.26 6.37 10.22
CA GLN A 87 4.68 7.62 10.85
C GLN A 87 5.40 7.39 12.18
N ASN A 88 4.89 6.50 13.01
CA ASN A 88 5.49 6.20 14.32
C ASN A 88 6.75 5.34 14.22
N SER A 89 6.90 4.55 13.15
CA SER A 89 8.04 3.64 12.97
C SER A 89 9.23 4.29 12.27
N VAL A 90 8.98 5.33 11.47
CA VAL A 90 10.01 6.04 10.69
C VAL A 90 9.79 7.53 10.85
N SER A 91 10.47 8.13 11.83
CA SER A 91 10.54 9.57 12.05
C SER A 91 11.79 10.17 11.42
N ASN A 92 11.74 11.46 11.08
CA ASN A 92 12.93 12.29 10.80
C ASN A 92 13.77 11.83 9.60
N VAL A 93 13.10 11.56 8.47
CA VAL A 93 13.80 11.35 7.19
C VAL A 93 13.99 12.70 6.52
N PHE A 94 15.24 13.10 6.29
CA PHE A 94 15.59 14.39 5.67
C PHE A 94 16.24 14.23 4.30
N ASP A 95 16.79 13.05 4.01
CA ASP A 95 17.52 12.77 2.78
C ASP A 95 16.81 11.70 1.95
N ILE A 96 16.99 11.79 0.63
CA ILE A 96 16.48 10.79 -0.33
C ILE A 96 17.65 9.97 -0.85
N ASN A 97 17.68 8.68 -0.51
CA ASN A 97 18.64 7.74 -1.07
C ASN A 97 18.03 6.98 -2.24
N ARG A 98 18.15 7.55 -3.45
CA ARG A 98 17.57 6.99 -4.68
C ARG A 98 18.11 5.61 -5.02
N GLU A 99 19.42 5.39 -4.87
CA GLU A 99 20.05 4.09 -5.13
C GLU A 99 19.49 3.01 -4.21
N HIS A 100 19.31 3.33 -2.92
CA HIS A 100 18.75 2.39 -1.97
C HIS A 100 17.28 2.08 -2.27
N ILE A 101 16.47 3.08 -2.64
CA ILE A 101 15.09 2.88 -3.09
C ILE A 101 15.04 1.94 -4.30
N ASP A 102 15.89 2.16 -5.30
CA ASP A 102 15.96 1.31 -6.49
C ASP A 102 16.39 -0.11 -6.16
N ASN A 103 17.36 -0.28 -5.25
CA ASN A 103 17.81 -1.59 -4.80
C ASN A 103 16.73 -2.35 -4.02
N ILE A 104 16.01 -1.66 -3.12
CA ILE A 104 14.84 -2.21 -2.41
C ILE A 104 13.81 -2.71 -3.42
N ASN A 105 13.46 -1.86 -4.39
CA ASN A 105 12.48 -2.19 -5.43
C ASN A 105 12.94 -3.38 -6.29
N LYS A 106 14.20 -3.40 -6.72
CA LYS A 106 14.76 -4.49 -7.55
C LYS A 106 14.80 -5.81 -6.82
N ASP A 107 15.29 -5.84 -5.58
CA ASP A 107 15.41 -7.06 -4.76
C ASP A 107 14.04 -7.66 -4.44
N ARG A 108 13.02 -6.79 -4.35
CA ARG A 108 11.65 -7.15 -3.96
C ARG A 108 10.71 -7.32 -5.15
N PHE A 109 11.13 -6.95 -6.35
CA PHE A 109 10.34 -7.11 -7.57
C PHE A 109 10.25 -8.58 -8.00
N ARG A 110 9.03 -9.08 -8.17
CA ARG A 110 8.77 -10.46 -8.63
C ARG A 110 8.24 -10.47 -10.06
N LYS A 111 9.15 -10.65 -11.03
CA LYS A 111 8.86 -10.64 -12.48
C LYS A 111 7.74 -11.59 -12.93
N HIS A 112 7.53 -12.71 -12.22
CA HIS A 112 6.53 -13.73 -12.56
C HIS A 112 5.50 -13.98 -11.44
N GLN A 113 5.19 -12.96 -10.63
CA GLN A 113 4.18 -13.14 -9.59
C GLN A 113 2.79 -13.30 -10.23
N LYS A 114 2.14 -14.46 -10.02
CA LYS A 114 0.75 -14.64 -10.42
C LYS A 114 -0.11 -13.61 -9.70
N ILE A 115 -0.84 -12.80 -10.47
CA ILE A 115 -1.77 -11.82 -9.90
C ILE A 115 -2.91 -12.58 -9.23
N ARG A 116 -3.13 -12.32 -7.94
CA ARG A 116 -4.25 -12.85 -7.16
C ARG A 116 -4.96 -11.67 -6.52
N TYR A 117 -6.27 -11.58 -6.74
CA TYR A 117 -7.11 -10.65 -6.00
C TYR A 117 -7.53 -11.28 -4.68
N VAL A 118 -7.32 -10.58 -3.58
CA VAL A 118 -7.72 -11.02 -2.25
C VAL A 118 -9.08 -10.43 -1.86
N LYS A 119 -9.78 -11.11 -0.96
CA LYS A 119 -11.06 -10.63 -0.40
C LYS A 119 -10.81 -9.79 0.85
N CYS A 120 -11.57 -8.73 1.03
CA CYS A 120 -11.54 -7.93 2.24
C CYS A 120 -11.86 -8.81 3.47
N PRO A 121 -11.04 -8.79 4.53
CA PRO A 121 -11.32 -9.55 5.75
C PRO A 121 -12.66 -9.22 6.43
N GLU A 122 -13.15 -8.00 6.22
CA GLU A 122 -14.41 -7.50 6.77
C GLU A 122 -15.61 -7.81 5.85
N CYS A 123 -15.69 -7.17 4.66
CA CYS A 123 -16.87 -7.30 3.79
C CYS A 123 -16.78 -8.38 2.72
N ARG A 124 -15.66 -9.10 2.63
CA ARG A 124 -15.41 -10.22 1.69
C ARG A 124 -15.50 -9.87 0.19
N ARG A 125 -15.65 -8.59 -0.19
CA ARG A 125 -15.51 -8.12 -1.57
C ARG A 125 -14.04 -8.13 -2.00
N HIS A 126 -13.78 -8.27 -3.30
CA HIS A 126 -12.41 -8.19 -3.83
C HIS A 126 -11.82 -6.80 -3.55
N MET A 127 -10.56 -6.78 -3.13
CA MET A 127 -9.81 -5.57 -2.85
C MET A 127 -9.13 -5.06 -4.13
N ASN A 128 -8.97 -3.75 -4.21
CA ASN A 128 -8.26 -3.09 -5.29
C ASN A 128 -6.77 -3.19 -5.04
N ARG A 129 -6.04 -3.55 -6.08
CA ARG A 129 -4.60 -3.67 -6.01
C ARG A 129 -3.96 -2.32 -6.33
N VAL A 130 -3.37 -1.67 -5.34
CA VAL A 130 -2.85 -0.29 -5.45
C VAL A 130 -1.36 -0.24 -5.11
N ASN A 131 -0.59 0.55 -5.86
CA ASN A 131 0.82 0.79 -5.54
C ASN A 131 0.90 1.85 -4.44
N PHE A 132 1.35 1.48 -3.25
CA PHE A 132 1.41 2.41 -2.12
C PHE A 132 2.42 3.53 -2.45
N GLY A 133 2.03 4.80 -2.36
CA GLY A 133 2.90 5.92 -2.70
C GLY A 133 3.42 5.94 -4.16
N ASN A 134 2.64 5.43 -5.12
CA ASN A 134 2.86 5.39 -6.59
C ASN A 134 4.18 4.78 -7.12
N ARG A 135 5.23 4.67 -6.30
CA ARG A 135 6.60 4.23 -6.64
C ARG A 135 7.29 3.46 -5.51
N SER A 136 6.59 3.10 -4.44
CA SER A 136 7.18 2.24 -3.41
C SER A 136 7.50 0.83 -3.90
N GLY A 137 6.95 0.43 -5.04
CA GLY A 137 7.06 -0.94 -5.53
C GLY A 137 6.27 -1.94 -4.67
N VAL A 138 5.61 -1.47 -3.61
CA VAL A 138 4.73 -2.26 -2.75
C VAL A 138 3.33 -2.16 -3.28
N VAL A 139 2.81 -3.29 -3.74
CA VAL A 139 1.47 -3.38 -4.27
C VAL A 139 0.56 -3.97 -3.21
N VAL A 140 -0.19 -3.10 -2.55
CA VAL A 140 -1.08 -3.46 -1.43
C VAL A 140 -2.49 -3.73 -1.94
N ASP A 141 -3.24 -4.52 -1.18
CA ASP A 141 -4.64 -4.78 -1.46
C ASP A 141 -5.51 -3.86 -0.59
N GLN A 142 -6.31 -2.99 -1.20
CA GLN A 142 -7.12 -1.99 -0.52
C GLN A 142 -8.62 -2.23 -0.70
N CYS A 143 -9.35 -2.22 0.42
CA CYS A 143 -10.79 -2.04 0.44
C CYS A 143 -11.10 -0.58 0.75
N ILE A 144 -11.74 0.11 -0.20
CA ILE A 144 -12.10 1.54 -0.07
C ILE A 144 -12.93 1.81 1.20
N VAL A 145 -13.68 0.83 1.70
CA VAL A 145 -14.56 1.01 2.86
C VAL A 145 -13.85 0.70 4.19
N HIS A 146 -13.07 -0.38 4.25
CA HIS A 146 -12.62 -0.93 5.54
C HIS A 146 -11.13 -0.71 5.82
N GLY A 147 -10.25 -0.85 4.84
CA GLY A 147 -8.82 -0.84 5.13
C GLY A 147 -7.93 -1.54 4.11
N ILE A 148 -6.69 -1.81 4.51
CA ILE A 148 -5.61 -2.33 3.67
C ILE A 148 -5.17 -3.70 4.20
N TRP A 149 -4.97 -4.64 3.29
CA TRP A 149 -4.35 -5.93 3.53
C TRP A 149 -2.91 -5.89 3.03
N LEU A 150 -1.99 -6.33 3.90
CA LEU A 150 -0.60 -6.56 3.57
C LEU A 150 -0.28 -8.04 3.71
N ASP A 151 0.35 -8.59 2.68
CA ASP A 151 0.98 -9.90 2.77
C ASP A 151 2.26 -9.83 3.61
N SER A 152 2.69 -11.00 4.10
CA SER A 152 3.87 -11.08 4.95
C SER A 152 5.13 -10.61 4.20
N GLY A 153 5.84 -9.65 4.79
CA GLY A 153 7.03 -8.99 4.29
C GLY A 153 6.79 -7.61 3.69
N GLU A 154 5.53 -7.26 3.39
CA GLU A 154 5.19 -5.98 2.74
C GLU A 154 5.28 -4.81 3.70
N LEU A 155 4.92 -4.98 4.98
CA LEU A 155 5.11 -3.93 5.98
C LEU A 155 6.59 -3.57 6.13
N THR A 156 7.45 -4.58 6.24
CA THR A 156 8.90 -4.40 6.24
C THR A 156 9.38 -3.63 5.01
N HIS A 157 8.86 -3.97 3.84
CA HIS A 157 9.22 -3.28 2.59
C HIS A 157 8.84 -1.80 2.66
N LEU A 158 7.61 -1.47 3.07
CA LEU A 158 7.16 -0.09 3.21
C LEU A 158 8.02 0.71 4.19
N LEU A 159 8.39 0.11 5.33
CA LEU A 159 9.23 0.74 6.33
C LEU A 159 10.65 1.02 5.80
N GLU A 160 11.25 0.06 5.08
CA GLU A 160 12.56 0.24 4.45
C GLU A 160 12.53 1.32 3.37
N TRP A 161 11.49 1.31 2.53
CA TRP A 161 11.28 2.32 1.49
C TRP A 161 11.09 3.72 2.10
N LYS A 162 10.24 3.86 3.12
CA LYS A 162 10.03 5.14 3.80
C LYS A 162 11.32 5.64 4.44
N LYS A 163 12.08 4.75 5.12
CA LYS A 163 13.37 5.07 5.72
C LYS A 163 14.41 5.54 4.71
N ALA A 164 14.36 5.07 3.47
CA ALA A 164 15.23 5.52 2.39
C ALA A 164 14.83 6.88 1.77
N GLY A 165 13.79 7.55 2.29
CA GLY A 165 13.29 8.82 1.75
C GLY A 165 12.26 8.66 0.64
N GLY A 166 11.68 7.46 0.49
CA GLY A 166 10.70 7.18 -0.55
C GLY A 166 9.46 8.09 -0.51
N GLN A 167 8.98 8.42 0.69
CA GLN A 167 7.83 9.30 0.88
C GLN A 167 8.13 10.74 0.43
N LEU A 168 9.32 11.28 0.77
CA LEU A 168 9.75 12.59 0.31
C LEU A 168 9.88 12.64 -1.22
N LEU A 169 10.45 11.59 -1.81
CA LEU A 169 10.57 11.47 -3.26
C LEU A 169 9.20 11.43 -3.94
N HIS A 170 8.22 10.76 -3.34
CA HIS A 170 6.84 10.74 -3.82
C HIS A 170 6.21 12.14 -3.80
N GLN A 171 6.33 12.86 -2.69
CA GLN A 171 5.81 14.23 -2.53
C GLN A 171 6.41 15.20 -3.57
N GLN A 172 7.74 15.18 -3.74
CA GLN A 172 8.43 16.01 -4.74
C GLN A 172 7.88 15.78 -6.15
N HIS A 173 7.64 14.53 -6.52
CA HIS A 173 7.10 14.21 -7.84
C HIS A 173 5.63 14.57 -8.01
N ALA A 174 4.80 14.40 -6.97
CA ALA A 174 3.40 14.82 -7.01
C ALA A 174 3.29 16.33 -7.25
N GLU A 175 4.10 17.13 -6.55
CA GLU A 175 4.19 18.57 -6.76
C GLU A 175 4.67 18.94 -8.17
N GLU A 176 5.67 18.24 -8.70
CA GLU A 176 6.15 18.44 -10.07
C GLU A 176 5.07 18.13 -11.12
N LEU A 177 4.32 17.05 -10.92
CA LEU A 177 3.22 16.66 -11.81
C LEU A 177 2.08 17.67 -11.77
N GLU A 178 1.71 18.14 -10.58
CA GLU A 178 0.70 19.19 -10.40
C GLU A 178 1.13 20.50 -11.09
N LYS A 179 2.39 20.92 -10.91
CA LYS A 179 2.96 22.09 -11.59
C LYS A 179 2.88 21.94 -13.11
N ARG A 180 3.23 20.77 -13.65
CA ARG A 180 3.14 20.47 -15.10
C ARG A 180 1.70 20.47 -15.61
N GLN A 181 0.73 19.97 -14.83
CA GLN A 181 -0.68 20.00 -15.20
C GLN A 181 -1.23 21.42 -15.25
N LYS A 182 -0.95 22.24 -14.23
CA LYS A 182 -1.34 23.66 -14.19
C LYS A 182 -0.75 24.46 -15.36
N GLN A 183 0.51 24.19 -15.73
CA GLN A 183 1.13 24.80 -16.91
C GLN A 183 0.42 24.43 -18.21
N LYS A 184 0.01 23.16 -18.39
CA LYS A 184 -0.73 22.73 -19.58
C LYS A 184 -2.13 23.34 -19.67
N GLN A 185 -2.83 23.49 -18.55
CA GLN A 185 -4.14 24.14 -18.50
C GLN A 185 -4.07 25.63 -18.86
N ASN A 186 -3.00 26.33 -18.47
CA ASN A 186 -2.79 27.73 -18.82
C ASN A 186 -2.39 27.97 -20.29
N VAL A 187 -2.05 26.91 -21.04
CA VAL A 187 -1.60 27.00 -22.45
C VAL A 187 -2.71 26.60 -23.44
N LEU A 188 -3.85 26.07 -23.00
CA LEU A 188 -5.01 25.85 -23.86
C LEU A 188 -5.64 27.20 -24.23
N PRO A 189 -5.60 27.64 -25.50
CA PRO A 189 -6.21 28.90 -25.90
C PRO A 189 -7.72 28.79 -25.85
N ASN A 190 -8.35 29.90 -25.45
CA ASN A 190 -9.77 30.16 -25.53
C ASN A 190 -10.28 29.97 -26.97
N ALA A 191 -10.63 28.74 -27.35
CA ALA A 191 -11.28 28.45 -28.63
C ALA A 191 -12.76 28.89 -28.54
N LYS A 192 -12.99 30.20 -28.45
CA LYS A 192 -14.22 30.79 -28.94
C LYS A 192 -14.19 30.67 -30.46
N THR A 193 -14.79 29.60 -30.97
CA THR A 193 -15.19 29.56 -32.38
C THR A 193 -16.70 29.70 -32.41
N ASP A 194 -17.13 30.80 -33.00
CA ASP A 194 -18.50 31.08 -33.40
C ASP A 194 -19.06 29.88 -34.17
N TYR A 195 -19.98 29.14 -33.56
CA TYR A 195 -20.87 28.25 -34.28
C TYR A 195 -22.20 28.97 -34.46
N SER A 196 -22.32 29.60 -35.62
CA SER A 196 -23.60 30.04 -36.18
C SER A 196 -24.61 28.89 -36.11
N ALA A 197 -25.79 29.21 -35.60
CA ALA A 197 -26.88 28.29 -35.36
C ALA A 197 -27.27 27.51 -36.63
N LYS A 198 -27.19 26.18 -36.56
CA LYS A 198 -28.08 25.28 -37.30
C LYS A 198 -28.61 24.22 -36.34
N THR A 199 -29.93 24.14 -36.34
CA THR A 199 -30.84 23.36 -35.52
C THR A 199 -30.74 21.84 -35.78
N GLY A 200 -30.84 21.04 -34.72
CA GLY A 200 -31.17 19.60 -34.78
C GLY A 200 -30.40 18.77 -33.76
N GLY A 201 -31.01 18.48 -32.60
CA GLY A 201 -30.39 17.68 -31.52
C GLY A 201 -30.62 16.18 -31.64
N ASP A 202 -29.72 15.39 -31.03
CA ASP A 202 -30.04 14.48 -29.92
C ASP A 202 -28.74 14.08 -29.16
N PHE A 203 -28.89 13.63 -27.92
CA PHE A 203 -28.04 13.85 -26.75
C PHE A 203 -27.22 12.62 -26.28
N GLY A 204 -26.07 12.88 -25.63
CA GLY A 204 -25.46 12.03 -24.57
C GLY A 204 -24.29 11.12 -25.02
N SER A 205 -23.10 11.11 -24.40
CA SER A 205 -22.66 11.65 -23.11
C SER A 205 -21.15 11.95 -23.13
N ALA A 206 -20.81 13.24 -23.15
CA ALA A 206 -19.48 13.75 -22.82
C ALA A 206 -19.40 13.95 -21.30
N LEU A 207 -19.32 12.85 -20.57
CA LEU A 207 -18.96 12.80 -19.15
C LEU A 207 -17.95 11.66 -19.10
N ASP A 208 -16.68 11.93 -18.79
CA ASP A 208 -15.79 10.96 -18.14
C ASP A 208 -14.33 11.40 -17.98
N VAL A 209 -13.89 12.54 -18.52
CA VAL A 209 -12.46 12.94 -18.37
C VAL A 209 -12.20 13.68 -17.04
N ASP A 210 -13.10 14.56 -16.62
CA ASP A 210 -12.91 15.36 -15.39
C ASP A 210 -13.15 14.59 -14.08
N ILE A 211 -14.03 13.58 -14.11
CA ILE A 211 -14.31 12.76 -12.93
C ILE A 211 -13.13 11.84 -12.61
N VAL A 212 -12.48 11.25 -13.62
CA VAL A 212 -11.32 10.38 -13.42
C VAL A 212 -10.15 11.18 -12.82
N ALA A 213 -9.93 12.42 -13.26
CA ALA A 213 -8.92 13.31 -12.71
C ALA A 213 -9.25 13.75 -11.26
N ALA A 214 -10.51 14.06 -10.96
CA ALA A 214 -10.95 14.43 -9.62
C ALA A 214 -10.89 13.26 -8.63
N VAL A 215 -11.21 12.04 -9.08
CA VAL A 215 -11.12 10.81 -8.27
C VAL A 215 -9.67 10.42 -8.02
N ALA A 216 -8.79 10.56 -9.02
CA ALA A 216 -7.35 10.36 -8.83
C ALA A 216 -6.77 11.34 -7.80
N GLY A 217 -7.17 12.62 -7.85
CA GLY A 217 -6.73 13.63 -6.87
C GLY A 217 -7.32 13.46 -5.46
N LEU A 218 -8.48 12.82 -5.32
CA LEU A 218 -9.03 12.43 -4.02
C LEU A 218 -8.34 11.21 -3.43
N LEU A 219 -7.90 10.28 -4.28
CA LEU A 219 -7.07 9.15 -3.86
C LEU A 219 -5.68 9.62 -3.43
N ASP A 220 -5.03 10.53 -4.17
CA ASP A 220 -3.72 11.11 -3.80
C ASP A 220 -3.76 11.93 -2.49
N LYS A 221 -4.93 12.38 -2.01
CA LYS A 221 -5.08 13.02 -0.68
C LYS A 221 -5.35 12.05 0.45
N LEU A 222 -5.60 10.78 0.12
CA LEU A 222 -5.83 9.68 1.05
C LEU A 222 -4.64 8.70 1.08
N PHE A 223 -3.51 9.03 0.41
CA PHE A 223 -2.28 8.26 0.36
C PHE A 223 -1.03 9.14 0.56
#